data_AF-A0A836A743-F1
#
_entry.id   AF-A0A836A743-F1
#
_cell.length_a   1.000
_cell.length_b   1.000
_cell.length_c   1.000
_cell.angle_alpha   90.00
_cell.angle_beta   90.00
_cell.angle_gamma   90.00
#
_symmetry.space_group_name_H-M   'P 1'
#
loop_
_entity.id
_entity.type
_entity.pdbx_description
1 polymer ?
#
loop_
_entity_poly.entity_id
_entity_poly.type
_entity_poly.pdbx_seq_one_letter_code
_entity_poly.pdbx_strand_id
1 'polypeptide(L)'
;MSQQKGDGIYPRYVAGCEEAKLEIMEFVNFLKNPKQYQDLGAKIPRGALLTGSPSTGKTLHAKATVGEARVPFITMNGSEFLEMFVGVGPAPVHDMFAMARKNAPCILFVDEIDAIGQKRGHRHFGSQSEQENTLNQLLLEMDRFNPTTNVVVLSGTNRPDVLDPALMRLGCFDHQIYICPRGHQR
;
A
#
# COMPACT_ATOMS: atom_id res chain seq x y z
N MET A 1 13.69 -5.89 3.51
CA MET A 1 13.63 -4.69 2.63
C MET A 1 14.43 -4.90 1.35
N SER A 2 13.76 -5.08 0.20
CA SER A 2 14.40 -5.24 -1.10
C SER A 2 13.99 -4.10 -2.03
N GLN A 3 14.96 -3.42 -2.64
CA GLN A 3 14.71 -2.40 -3.66
C GLN A 3 14.81 -3.07 -5.03
N GLN A 4 13.68 -3.26 -5.72
CA GLN A 4 13.65 -3.87 -7.06
C GLN A 4 13.49 -2.79 -8.13
N LYS A 5 14.35 -2.81 -9.14
CA LYS A 5 14.13 -2.08 -10.40
C LYS A 5 13.23 -2.94 -11.28
N GLY A 6 12.05 -2.43 -11.65
CA GLY A 6 11.07 -3.16 -12.46
C GLY A 6 11.33 -3.04 -13.96
N ASP A 7 11.40 -4.17 -14.65
CA ASP A 7 11.27 -4.23 -16.10
C ASP A 7 9.79 -3.99 -16.49
N GLY A 8 9.53 -3.18 -17.52
CA GLY A 8 8.19 -2.77 -17.95
C GLY A 8 7.35 -3.93 -18.50
N ILE A 9 6.39 -4.44 -17.71
CA ILE A 9 5.69 -5.71 -17.99
C ILE A 9 4.16 -5.64 -17.71
N TYR A 10 3.55 -4.48 -17.41
CA TYR A 10 2.15 -4.42 -16.91
C TYR A 10 1.07 -5.00 -17.82
N PRO A 11 1.08 -4.78 -19.15
CA PRO A 11 -0.08 -5.18 -19.95
C PRO A 11 -0.13 -6.67 -20.30
N ARG A 12 1.01 -7.39 -20.29
CA ARG A 12 1.07 -8.76 -20.85
C ARG A 12 0.89 -9.90 -19.85
N TYR A 13 1.21 -9.69 -18.57
CA TYR A 13 1.33 -10.81 -17.60
C TYR A 13 0.26 -10.81 -16.52
N VAL A 14 -0.60 -9.80 -16.50
CA VAL A 14 -1.69 -9.69 -15.54
C VAL A 14 -3.00 -9.89 -16.28
N ALA A 15 -3.47 -11.14 -16.30
CA ALA A 15 -4.73 -11.51 -16.93
C ALA A 15 -5.92 -11.22 -15.99
N GLY A 16 -6.96 -10.57 -16.52
CA GLY A 16 -8.17 -10.21 -15.77
C GLY A 16 -8.10 -8.84 -15.08
N CYS A 17 -9.28 -8.28 -14.77
CA CYS A 17 -9.51 -7.02 -14.08
C CYS A 17 -9.01 -5.76 -14.79
N GLU A 18 -9.67 -5.38 -15.88
CA GLU A 18 -9.36 -4.12 -16.58
C GLU A 18 -9.68 -2.89 -15.73
N GLU A 19 -10.73 -2.94 -14.91
CA GLU A 19 -11.07 -1.86 -13.97
C GLU A 19 -9.93 -1.63 -12.97
N ALA A 20 -9.42 -2.69 -12.34
CA ALA A 20 -8.33 -2.59 -11.38
C ALA A 20 -7.04 -2.08 -12.04
N LYS A 21 -6.77 -2.47 -13.29
CA LYS A 21 -5.63 -1.97 -14.04
C LYS A 21 -5.76 -0.48 -14.31
N LEU A 22 -6.93 -0.01 -14.75
CA LEU A 22 -7.19 1.40 -15.00
C LEU A 22 -6.95 2.22 -13.73
N GLU A 23 -7.54 1.81 -12.61
CA GLU A 23 -7.36 2.50 -11.32
C GLU A 23 -5.89 2.53 -10.89
N ILE A 24 -5.16 1.41 -10.98
CA ILE A 24 -3.73 1.39 -10.64
C ILE A 24 -2.90 2.28 -11.59
N MET A 25 -3.26 2.32 -12.87
CA MET A 25 -2.57 3.15 -13.87
C MET A 25 -2.77 4.65 -13.65
N GLU A 26 -3.85 5.08 -12.97
CA GLU A 26 -4.00 6.48 -12.55
C GLU A 26 -2.89 6.90 -11.57
N PHE A 27 -2.55 6.04 -10.60
CA PHE A 27 -1.44 6.28 -9.68
C PHE A 27 -0.09 6.32 -10.41
N VAL A 28 0.10 5.48 -11.42
CA VAL A 28 1.30 5.50 -12.28
C VAL A 28 1.39 6.81 -13.04
N ASN A 29 0.29 7.24 -13.65
CA ASN A 29 0.25 8.48 -14.41
C ASN A 29 0.53 9.70 -13.52
N PHE A 30 0.00 9.67 -12.30
CA PHE A 30 0.31 10.67 -11.28
C PHE A 30 1.82 10.75 -11.00
N LEU A 31 2.47 9.62 -10.73
CA LEU A 31 3.92 9.59 -10.44
C LEU A 31 4.79 10.05 -11.63
N LYS A 32 4.32 9.82 -12.86
CA LYS A 32 4.99 10.29 -14.08
C LYS A 32 4.81 11.79 -14.32
N ASN A 33 3.63 12.32 -14.04
CA ASN A 33 3.24 13.69 -14.37
C ASN A 33 2.78 14.51 -13.14
N PRO A 34 3.53 14.54 -12.02
CA PRO A 34 3.03 15.11 -10.77
C PRO A 34 2.70 16.61 -10.87
N LYS A 35 3.41 17.36 -11.73
CA LYS A 35 3.17 18.79 -11.97
C LYS A 35 1.78 19.06 -12.53
N GLN A 36 1.31 18.25 -13.47
CA GLN A 36 -0.01 18.42 -14.09
C GLN A 36 -1.13 18.38 -13.05
N TYR A 37 -1.03 17.47 -12.08
CA TYR A 37 -2.02 17.34 -11.01
C TYR A 37 -1.94 18.48 -10.00
N GLN A 38 -0.73 18.97 -9.70
CA GLN A 38 -0.51 20.13 -8.83
C GLN A 38 -1.07 21.42 -9.46
N ASP A 39 -0.82 21.64 -10.75
CA ASP A 39 -1.28 22.82 -11.48
C ASP A 39 -2.82 22.88 -11.59
N LEU A 40 -3.47 21.71 -11.66
CA LEU A 40 -4.93 21.58 -11.65
C LEU A 40 -5.56 21.73 -10.25
N GLY A 41 -4.75 21.84 -9.19
CA GLY A 41 -5.22 21.85 -7.81
C GLY A 41 -5.86 20.53 -7.37
N ALA A 42 -5.62 19.44 -8.09
CA ALA A 42 -6.17 18.13 -7.78
C ALA A 42 -5.53 17.57 -6.51
N LYS A 43 -6.35 17.04 -5.60
CA LYS A 43 -5.83 16.29 -4.46
C LYS A 43 -5.26 14.97 -4.96
N ILE A 44 -3.98 14.78 -4.69
CA ILE A 44 -3.24 13.59 -5.05
C ILE A 44 -3.71 12.43 -4.17
N PRO A 45 -4.10 11.28 -4.74
CA PRO A 45 -4.52 10.14 -3.96
C PRO A 45 -3.31 9.59 -3.21
N ARG A 46 -3.41 9.49 -1.87
CA ARG A 46 -2.27 9.13 -1.02
C ARG A 46 -1.95 7.64 -1.06
N GLY A 47 -2.99 6.83 -1.16
CA GLY A 47 -2.82 5.40 -1.27
C GLY A 47 -4.07 4.64 -1.71
N ALA A 48 -3.84 3.39 -2.07
CA ALA A 48 -4.88 2.45 -2.43
C ALA A 48 -4.72 1.12 -1.70
N LEU A 49 -5.85 0.53 -1.32
CA LEU A 49 -5.92 -0.82 -0.77
C LEU A 49 -6.32 -1.79 -1.88
N LEU A 50 -5.42 -2.69 -2.23
CA LEU A 50 -5.67 -3.82 -3.12
C LEU A 50 -6.34 -4.94 -2.32
N THR A 51 -7.60 -5.23 -2.64
CA THR A 51 -8.41 -6.26 -1.97
C THR A 51 -8.67 -7.44 -2.90
N GLY A 52 -9.07 -8.58 -2.35
CA GLY A 52 -9.48 -9.76 -3.13
C GLY A 52 -9.17 -11.05 -2.39
N SER A 53 -9.59 -12.19 -2.92
CA SER A 53 -9.28 -13.50 -2.32
C SER A 53 -7.76 -13.77 -2.25
N PRO A 54 -7.30 -14.67 -1.38
CA PRO A 54 -5.92 -15.16 -1.43
C PRO A 54 -5.55 -15.64 -2.85
N SER A 55 -4.28 -15.47 -3.22
CA SER A 55 -3.74 -15.93 -4.52
C SER A 55 -4.30 -15.24 -5.78
N THR A 56 -5.03 -14.13 -5.65
CA THR A 56 -5.47 -13.32 -6.82
C THR A 56 -4.34 -12.53 -7.49
N GLY A 57 -3.15 -12.49 -6.87
CA GLY A 57 -1.97 -11.85 -7.44
C GLY A 57 -1.82 -10.36 -7.09
N LYS A 58 -2.39 -9.88 -5.97
CA LYS A 58 -2.25 -8.49 -5.48
C LYS A 58 -0.80 -7.96 -5.52
N THR A 59 0.14 -8.73 -4.97
CA THR A 59 1.59 -8.40 -5.00
C THR A 59 2.12 -8.31 -6.43
N LEU A 60 1.59 -9.12 -7.35
CA LEU A 60 2.01 -9.17 -8.75
C LEU A 60 1.46 -7.97 -9.51
N HIS A 61 0.21 -7.57 -9.25
CA HIS A 61 -0.34 -6.29 -9.71
C HIS A 61 0.50 -5.13 -9.18
N ALA A 62 0.83 -5.07 -7.89
CA ALA A 62 1.67 -3.98 -7.35
C ALA A 62 3.08 -3.94 -7.97
N LYS A 63 3.74 -5.09 -8.13
CA LYS A 63 5.07 -5.20 -8.75
C LYS A 63 5.06 -4.82 -10.21
N ALA A 64 4.02 -5.19 -10.94
CA ALA A 64 3.95 -4.84 -12.34
C ALA A 64 3.85 -3.30 -12.50
N THR A 65 3.21 -2.59 -11.57
CA THR A 65 3.06 -1.12 -11.57
C THR A 65 4.43 -0.42 -11.61
N VAL A 66 5.44 -1.04 -11.01
CA VAL A 66 6.83 -0.56 -10.96
C VAL A 66 7.43 -0.43 -12.35
N GLY A 67 7.22 -1.43 -13.19
CA GLY A 67 7.76 -1.46 -14.54
C GLY A 67 7.24 -0.30 -15.39
N GLU A 68 5.99 0.12 -15.14
CA GLU A 68 5.39 1.25 -15.84
C GLU A 68 5.79 2.57 -15.24
N ALA A 69 5.72 2.72 -13.92
CA ALA A 69 6.04 3.97 -13.24
C ALA A 69 7.53 4.32 -13.35
N ARG A 70 8.42 3.32 -13.47
CA ARG A 70 9.88 3.50 -13.49
C ARG A 70 10.42 4.29 -12.31
N VAL A 71 9.75 4.18 -11.17
CA VAL A 71 10.15 4.75 -9.89
C VAL A 71 10.64 3.65 -8.95
N PRO A 72 11.43 3.97 -7.91
CA PRO A 72 11.76 3.02 -6.86
C PRO A 72 10.50 2.34 -6.28
N PHE A 73 10.59 1.04 -6.08
CA PHE A 73 9.56 0.24 -5.40
C PHE A 73 10.12 -0.29 -4.09
N ILE A 74 9.53 0.18 -3.00
CA ILE A 74 9.86 -0.25 -1.65
C ILE A 74 8.75 -1.19 -1.21
N THR A 75 9.10 -2.40 -0.77
CA THR A 75 8.13 -3.42 -0.35
C THR A 75 8.42 -3.89 1.06
N MET A 76 7.35 -4.15 1.82
CA MET A 76 7.38 -4.71 3.17
C MET A 76 6.19 -5.64 3.37
N ASN A 77 6.38 -6.77 4.04
CA ASN A 77 5.24 -7.58 4.52
C ASN A 77 4.78 -7.06 5.90
N GLY A 78 3.48 -6.98 6.13
CA GLY A 78 2.84 -6.66 7.40
C GLY A 78 3.32 -7.55 8.57
N SER A 79 3.64 -8.82 8.31
CA SER A 79 4.20 -9.74 9.30
C SER A 79 5.64 -9.40 9.69
N GLU A 80 6.42 -8.74 8.82
CA GLU A 80 7.80 -8.31 9.16
C GLU A 80 7.79 -7.31 10.29
N PHE A 81 6.72 -6.52 10.44
CA PHE A 81 6.56 -5.70 11.63
C PHE A 81 6.49 -6.61 12.86
N LEU A 82 5.65 -7.66 12.84
CA LEU A 82 5.40 -8.59 13.95
C LEU A 82 6.60 -9.48 14.35
N GLU A 83 7.54 -9.76 13.45
CA GLU A 83 8.68 -10.63 13.72
C GLU A 83 9.86 -9.92 14.39
N MET A 84 9.94 -8.59 14.30
CA MET A 84 11.02 -7.80 14.92
C MET A 84 10.82 -7.55 16.44
N PHE A 85 9.75 -8.10 17.03
CA PHE A 85 9.29 -7.76 18.38
C PHE A 85 9.88 -8.63 19.49
N VAL A 86 11.09 -8.25 19.92
CA VAL A 86 11.28 -8.05 21.36
C VAL A 86 11.99 -6.72 21.56
N GLY A 87 11.22 -5.66 21.87
CA GLY A 87 11.76 -4.40 22.40
C GLY A 87 12.04 -3.24 21.42
N VAL A 88 11.71 -3.34 20.13
CA VAL A 88 12.02 -2.28 19.13
C VAL A 88 10.84 -1.30 18.89
N GLY A 89 9.60 -1.71 19.20
CA GLY A 89 8.43 -0.84 19.08
C GLY A 89 8.08 -0.46 17.62
N PRO A 90 7.33 0.63 17.39
CA PRO A 90 6.84 1.01 16.06
C PRO A 90 7.90 1.65 15.13
N ALA A 91 9.18 1.61 15.49
CA ALA A 91 10.28 2.23 14.74
C ALA A 91 10.39 1.77 13.27
N PRO A 92 10.21 0.46 12.93
CA PRO A 92 10.33 0.02 11.54
C PRO A 92 9.31 0.69 10.60
N VAL A 93 8.11 1.02 11.10
CA VAL A 93 7.10 1.76 10.32
C VAL A 93 7.63 3.15 10.00
N HIS A 94 8.15 3.86 11.01
CA HIS A 94 8.74 5.18 10.82
C HIS A 94 9.89 5.16 9.81
N ASP A 95 10.80 4.18 9.94
CA ASP A 95 11.97 4.05 9.06
C ASP A 95 11.58 3.72 7.62
N MET A 96 10.58 2.85 7.43
CA MET A 96 10.01 2.54 6.12
C MET A 96 9.49 3.81 5.43
N PHE A 97 8.71 4.64 6.13
CA PHE A 97 8.20 5.89 5.56
C PHE A 97 9.28 6.96 5.39
N ALA A 98 10.27 7.02 6.28
CA ALA A 98 11.43 7.88 6.11
C ALA A 98 12.25 7.51 4.86
N MET A 99 12.40 6.21 4.60
CA MET A 99 13.05 5.71 3.38
C MET A 99 12.23 6.05 2.13
N ALA A 100 10.90 5.91 2.17
CA ALA A 100 10.04 6.30 1.06
C ALA A 100 10.17 7.80 0.73
N ARG A 101 10.16 8.68 1.75
CA ARG A 101 10.37 10.13 1.57
C ARG A 101 11.72 10.46 0.93
N LYS A 102 12.79 9.76 1.33
CA LYS A 102 14.14 9.96 0.77
C LYS A 102 14.27 9.49 -0.69
N ASN A 103 13.46 8.51 -1.10
CA ASN A 103 13.49 7.93 -2.44
C ASN A 103 12.38 8.48 -3.35
N ALA A 104 11.66 9.52 -2.92
CA ALA A 104 10.60 10.14 -3.72
C ALA A 104 11.14 10.67 -5.08
N PRO A 105 10.38 10.51 -6.19
CA PRO A 105 9.08 9.84 -6.28
C PRO A 105 9.22 8.32 -6.16
N CYS A 106 8.38 7.66 -5.37
CA CYS A 106 8.43 6.20 -5.23
C CYS A 106 7.05 5.58 -4.93
N ILE A 107 6.98 4.25 -5.08
CA ILE A 107 5.85 3.45 -4.64
C ILE A 107 6.27 2.67 -3.38
N LEU A 108 5.48 2.83 -2.33
CA LEU A 108 5.60 2.03 -1.11
C LEU A 108 4.50 0.96 -1.11
N PHE A 109 4.88 -0.31 -1.10
CA PHE A 109 3.95 -1.44 -1.06
C PHE A 109 4.02 -2.18 0.28
N VAL A 110 2.87 -2.28 0.96
CA VAL A 110 2.72 -3.06 2.20
C VAL A 110 1.84 -4.27 1.91
N ASP A 111 2.42 -5.46 1.84
CA ASP A 111 1.66 -6.70 1.70
C ASP A 111 1.10 -7.16 3.04
N GLU A 112 0.03 -7.96 3.03
CA GLU A 112 -0.59 -8.51 4.25
C GLU A 112 -0.82 -7.48 5.36
N ILE A 113 -1.36 -6.30 5.00
CA ILE A 113 -1.60 -5.21 5.96
C ILE A 113 -2.55 -5.62 7.09
N ASP A 114 -3.37 -6.66 6.90
CA ASP A 114 -4.19 -7.26 7.95
C ASP A 114 -3.39 -7.95 9.07
N ALA A 115 -2.08 -8.12 8.94
CA ALA A 115 -1.23 -8.51 10.07
C ALA A 115 -1.17 -7.43 11.15
N ILE A 116 -1.12 -6.15 10.77
CA ILE A 116 -1.03 -5.00 11.70
C ILE A 116 -2.29 -4.13 11.72
N GLY A 117 -3.17 -4.28 10.74
CA GLY A 117 -4.29 -3.38 10.49
C GLY A 117 -5.62 -3.81 11.08
N GLN A 118 -5.69 -4.84 11.93
CA GLN A 118 -6.97 -5.37 12.40
C GLN A 118 -7.70 -4.42 13.36
N LYS A 119 -9.04 -4.44 13.32
CA LYS A 119 -9.92 -3.71 14.23
C LYS A 119 -9.58 -4.07 15.68
N ARG A 120 -9.58 -3.04 16.52
CA ARG A 120 -9.50 -3.15 17.98
C ARG A 120 -10.71 -3.94 18.48
N GLY A 121 -10.51 -5.19 18.87
CA GLY A 121 -11.61 -6.12 19.16
C GLY A 121 -11.27 -7.22 20.16
N HIS A 122 -11.64 -6.98 21.43
CA HIS A 122 -12.14 -7.90 22.47
C HIS A 122 -11.61 -9.35 22.58
N ARG A 123 -10.38 -9.67 22.15
CA ARG A 123 -9.77 -10.98 22.42
C ARG A 123 -8.32 -10.86 22.88
N HIS A 124 -8.15 -11.26 24.14
CA HIS A 124 -6.93 -11.61 24.88
C HIS A 124 -6.07 -10.47 25.46
N PHE A 125 -6.21 -10.32 26.78
CA PHE A 125 -5.31 -9.60 27.68
C PHE A 125 -3.85 -10.05 27.46
N GLY A 126 -2.98 -9.17 26.96
CA GLY A 126 -1.53 -9.31 27.10
C GLY A 126 -0.66 -8.89 25.90
N SER A 127 -1.08 -9.14 24.65
CA SER A 127 -0.22 -8.93 23.45
C SER A 127 -0.73 -7.88 22.44
N GLN A 128 -1.83 -7.20 22.74
CA GLN A 128 -2.52 -6.32 21.79
C GLN A 128 -1.88 -4.92 21.67
N SER A 129 -1.09 -4.49 22.66
CA SER A 129 -0.54 -3.12 22.72
C SER A 129 0.45 -2.82 21.59
N GLU A 130 1.27 -3.79 21.18
CA GLU A 130 2.31 -3.56 20.18
C GLU A 130 1.74 -3.45 18.76
N GLN A 131 0.80 -4.32 18.43
CA GLN A 131 0.06 -4.26 17.15
C GLN A 131 -0.71 -2.94 17.05
N GLU A 132 -1.40 -2.52 18.13
CA GLU A 132 -2.12 -1.25 18.18
C GLU A 132 -1.17 -0.05 18.06
N ASN A 133 -0.03 -0.07 18.74
CA ASN A 133 0.98 0.99 18.63
C ASN A 133 1.55 1.09 17.21
N THR A 134 1.75 -0.05 16.55
CA THR A 134 2.23 -0.12 15.16
C THR A 134 1.18 0.41 14.19
N LEU A 135 -0.09 0.04 14.37
CA LEU A 135 -1.21 0.59 13.61
C LEU A 135 -1.32 2.10 13.79
N ASN A 136 -1.26 2.59 15.03
CA ASN A 136 -1.30 4.02 15.31
C ASN A 136 -0.14 4.76 14.62
N GLN A 137 1.06 4.20 14.65
CA GLN A 137 2.20 4.79 13.95
C GLN A 137 1.99 4.80 12.43
N LEU A 138 1.45 3.73 11.85
CA LEU A 138 1.11 3.67 10.43
C LEU A 138 0.10 4.78 10.06
N LEU A 139 -0.97 4.94 10.83
CA LEU A 139 -1.97 5.99 10.63
C LEU A 139 -1.34 7.39 10.73
N LEU A 140 -0.48 7.62 11.73
CA LEU A 140 0.22 8.90 11.89
C LEU A 140 1.15 9.22 10.72
N GLU A 141 1.89 8.22 10.22
CA GLU A 141 2.74 8.40 9.04
C GLU A 141 1.92 8.68 7.79
N MET A 142 0.82 7.94 7.56
CA MET A 142 -0.11 8.17 6.44
C MET A 142 -0.72 9.57 6.47
N ASP A 143 -1.15 10.05 7.64
CA ASP A 143 -1.69 11.40 7.80
C ASP A 143 -0.61 12.48 7.56
N ARG A 144 0.66 12.19 7.89
CA ARG A 144 1.81 13.09 7.67
C ARG A 144 2.25 13.18 6.21
N PHE A 145 1.83 12.28 5.31
CA PHE A 145 2.17 12.39 3.88
C PHE A 145 1.54 13.64 3.26
N ASN A 146 2.39 14.60 2.89
CA ASN A 146 1.92 15.70 2.06
C ASN A 146 1.78 15.21 0.61
N PRO A 147 0.68 15.50 -0.11
CA PRO A 147 0.56 15.32 -1.56
C PRO A 147 1.82 15.69 -2.37
N THR A 148 2.57 16.70 -1.92
CA THR A 148 3.81 17.16 -2.58
C THR A 148 5.00 16.21 -2.48
N THR A 149 4.95 15.21 -1.58
CA THR A 149 6.07 14.26 -1.40
C THR A 149 6.16 13.22 -2.51
N ASN A 150 5.22 13.16 -3.46
CA ASN A 150 5.23 12.24 -4.61
C ASN A 150 5.48 10.77 -4.24
N VAL A 151 4.93 10.35 -3.10
CA VAL A 151 4.95 8.95 -2.66
C VAL A 151 3.53 8.41 -2.76
N VAL A 152 3.38 7.27 -3.41
CA VAL A 152 2.12 6.53 -3.46
C VAL A 152 2.24 5.30 -2.58
N VAL A 153 1.27 5.09 -1.68
CA VAL A 153 1.22 3.92 -0.81
C VAL A 153 0.19 2.92 -1.33
N LEU A 154 0.62 1.72 -1.70
CA LEU A 154 -0.25 0.62 -2.09
C LEU A 154 -0.21 -0.43 -0.98
N SER A 155 -1.35 -1.00 -0.60
CA SER A 155 -1.38 -2.06 0.41
C SER A 155 -2.20 -3.25 -0.07
N GLY A 156 -1.77 -4.47 0.24
CA GLY A 156 -2.49 -5.70 -0.09
C GLY A 156 -3.19 -6.29 1.13
N THR A 157 -4.44 -6.70 1.00
CA THR A 157 -5.13 -7.53 2.01
C THR A 157 -6.02 -8.58 1.37
N ASN A 158 -6.17 -9.71 2.08
CA ASN A 158 -7.19 -10.71 1.77
C ASN A 158 -8.46 -10.55 2.61
N ARG A 159 -8.41 -9.72 3.67
CA ARG A 159 -9.44 -9.62 4.71
C ARG A 159 -9.80 -8.16 5.00
N PRO A 160 -10.39 -7.42 4.03
CA PRO A 160 -10.77 -6.03 4.26
C PRO A 160 -11.81 -5.86 5.37
N ASP A 161 -12.59 -6.90 5.67
CA ASP A 161 -13.62 -6.94 6.72
C ASP A 161 -13.06 -6.75 8.13
N VAL A 162 -11.84 -7.25 8.38
CA VAL A 162 -11.19 -7.16 9.69
C VAL A 162 -10.36 -5.91 9.87
N LEU A 163 -10.13 -5.11 8.83
CA LEU A 163 -9.27 -3.92 8.91
C LEU A 163 -9.93 -2.78 9.69
N ASP A 164 -9.13 -2.06 10.48
CA ASP A 164 -9.54 -0.86 11.19
C ASP A 164 -10.12 0.17 10.21
N PRO A 165 -11.35 0.67 10.42
CA PRO A 165 -11.98 1.65 9.54
C PRO A 165 -11.15 2.91 9.33
N ALA A 166 -10.26 3.26 10.27
CA ALA A 166 -9.36 4.41 10.14
C ALA A 166 -8.43 4.28 8.92
N LEU A 167 -8.05 3.05 8.53
CA LEU A 167 -7.23 2.82 7.34
C LEU A 167 -7.99 3.12 6.04
N MET A 168 -9.31 2.91 6.04
CA MET A 168 -10.20 3.14 4.88
C MET A 168 -10.73 4.58 4.81
N ARG A 169 -10.29 5.47 5.71
CA ARG A 169 -10.71 6.87 5.73
C ARG A 169 -9.95 7.68 4.68
N LEU A 170 -10.61 8.71 4.14
CA LEU A 170 -9.98 9.75 3.33
C LEU A 170 -8.76 10.35 4.06
N GLY A 171 -7.61 10.38 3.40
CA GLY A 171 -6.29 10.72 3.93
C GLY A 171 -5.37 9.51 4.16
N CYS A 172 -5.89 8.28 4.10
CA CYS A 172 -5.14 7.03 4.24
C CYS A 172 -5.21 6.22 2.94
N PHE A 173 -6.04 5.17 2.88
CA PHE A 173 -6.31 4.41 1.66
C PHE A 173 -7.62 4.89 1.04
N ASP A 174 -7.51 5.98 0.27
CA ASP A 174 -8.64 6.67 -0.35
C ASP A 174 -9.34 5.84 -1.42
N HIS A 175 -8.61 4.88 -2.01
CA HIS A 175 -9.10 3.98 -3.05
C HIS A 175 -9.08 2.53 -2.56
N GLN A 176 -10.13 1.79 -2.89
CA GLN A 176 -10.19 0.33 -2.69
C GLN A 176 -10.31 -0.34 -4.04
N ILE A 177 -9.23 -0.98 -4.46
CA ILE A 177 -9.13 -1.60 -5.77
C ILE A 177 -9.33 -3.10 -5.59
N TYR A 178 -10.40 -3.64 -6.16
CA TYR A 178 -10.69 -5.07 -6.08
C TYR A 178 -9.93 -5.84 -7.16
N ILE A 179 -9.11 -6.80 -6.75
CA ILE A 179 -8.37 -7.70 -7.63
C ILE A 179 -9.13 -9.03 -7.74
N CYS A 180 -9.72 -9.26 -8.91
CA CYS A 180 -10.46 -10.47 -9.24
C CYS A 180 -9.55 -11.70 -9.32
N PRO A 181 -10.13 -12.90 -9.07
CA PRO A 181 -9.44 -14.16 -9.32
C PRO A 181 -9.10 -14.37 -10.80
N ARG A 182 -7.92 -14.96 -11.05
CA ARG A 182 -7.53 -15.44 -12.38
C ARG A 182 -8.51 -16.52 -12.83
N GLY A 183 -9.49 -16.15 -13.65
CA GLY A 183 -10.53 -17.06 -14.15
C GLY A 183 -11.94 -16.46 -14.24
N HIS A 184 -12.19 -15.28 -13.67
CA HIS A 184 -13.46 -14.57 -13.84
C HIS A 184 -13.46 -13.74 -15.15
N GLN A 185 -13.46 -14.44 -16.27
CA GLN A 185 -13.91 -13.90 -17.55
C GLN A 185 -15.08 -14.77 -18.00
N ARG A 186 -16.29 -14.22 -17.86
CA ARG A 186 -17.45 -14.64 -18.64
C ARG A 186 -17.87 -13.47 -19.49
#